data_AF-A0A6G2K2B9-F1
#
_entry.id   AF-A0A6G2K2B9-F1
#
_cell.length_a   1.000
_cell.length_b   1.000
_cell.length_c   1.000
_cell.angle_alpha   90.00
_cell.angle_beta   90.00
_cell.angle_gamma   90.00
#
_symmetry.space_group_name_H-M   'P 1'
#
loop_
_entity.id
_entity.type
_entity.pdbx_description
1 polymer ?
#
loop_
_entity_poly.entity_id
_entity_poly.type
_entity_poly.pdbx_seq_one_letter_code
_entity_poly.pdbx_strand_id
1 'polypeptide(L)'
;MSGGSAVTEGSSASFTISASPAPTGSLSVSYTVSQSGSFVAAGQIGLKSRSVSGATSTFTIPTLGDSADEPSGSVTVTLNAGTGYTVGSQGSASVTVRDDDGGTPPVVVNPPPPPPVVVNPPPPPPPPPTPSVPAGPGPSTPSDPVPTTPQVTAELRINARLIEDGRVEFALQARGPGDASWGERLLPQRRFFPVGVEAGRWLASSPLTIDGTEWRINARRLADGRVEFALQARAPGDAAWGERLLPQRRFFPAGTEEGRWLSSSPLDVPGADPPPPPDPPPPDPPPSPDVAAVPEFRITARLLDDGRVEFALQARAPGDAAWGERVSPQRRYLPAGTEAGRWLSSSALTVDGREWRINARRVEDGRLEFALQARAPGDAVWGERVLPQRRFFPAEPPPGAWLASSPLVARE
;
A
#
# COMPACT_ATOMS: atom_id res chain seq x y z
N MET A 1 -34.30 -12.00 -4.59
CA MET A 1 -32.90 -12.47 -4.48
C MET A 1 -32.52 -12.50 -3.00
N SER A 2 -31.56 -13.34 -2.63
CA SER A 2 -31.07 -13.44 -1.24
C SER A 2 -29.55 -13.44 -1.20
N GLY A 3 -28.99 -12.97 -0.08
CA GLY A 3 -27.58 -13.07 0.25
C GLY A 3 -27.35 -14.22 1.23
N GLY A 4 -26.14 -14.79 1.23
CA GLY A 4 -25.72 -15.79 2.19
C GLY A 4 -25.38 -15.19 3.56
N SER A 5 -24.78 -16.01 4.43
CA SER A 5 -24.27 -15.59 5.73
C SER A 5 -23.12 -14.59 5.60
N ALA A 6 -22.88 -13.81 6.66
CA ALA A 6 -21.71 -12.96 6.77
C ALA A 6 -20.42 -13.75 6.56
N VAL A 7 -19.44 -13.13 5.90
CA VAL A 7 -18.12 -13.70 5.62
C VAL A 7 -17.04 -12.85 6.26
N THR A 8 -15.85 -13.42 6.47
CA THR A 8 -14.64 -12.64 6.77
C THR A 8 -14.02 -12.17 5.46
N GLU A 9 -13.27 -11.08 5.50
CA GLU A 9 -12.47 -10.63 4.36
C GLU A 9 -11.54 -11.73 3.81
N GLY A 10 -11.17 -11.62 2.54
CA GLY A 10 -10.50 -12.70 1.79
C GLY A 10 -11.37 -13.90 1.41
N SER A 11 -12.60 -14.02 1.95
CA SER A 11 -13.57 -15.05 1.58
C SER A 11 -14.58 -14.59 0.53
N SER A 12 -15.40 -15.49 -0.03
CA SER A 12 -16.37 -15.15 -1.07
C SER A 12 -17.79 -14.98 -0.53
N ALA A 13 -18.41 -13.83 -0.77
CA ALA A 13 -19.82 -13.57 -0.43
C ALA A 13 -20.76 -14.24 -1.45
N SER A 14 -21.77 -14.98 -0.99
CA SER A 14 -22.70 -15.73 -1.86
C SER A 14 -24.06 -15.05 -2.03
N PHE A 15 -24.64 -15.17 -3.23
CA PHE A 15 -25.94 -14.61 -3.59
C PHE A 15 -26.74 -15.61 -4.41
N THR A 16 -28.06 -15.64 -4.19
CA THR A 16 -28.99 -16.52 -4.92
C THR A 16 -30.07 -15.69 -5.59
N ILE A 17 -30.21 -15.87 -6.91
CA ILE A 17 -31.30 -15.33 -7.73
C ILE A 17 -32.38 -16.41 -7.80
N SER A 18 -33.63 -16.01 -7.59
CA SER A 18 -34.80 -16.87 -7.76
C SER A 18 -35.66 -16.33 -8.90
N ALA A 19 -36.14 -17.20 -9.78
CA ALA A 19 -37.00 -16.86 -10.91
C ALA A 19 -38.34 -17.61 -10.81
N SER A 20 -39.44 -16.86 -10.99
CA SER A 20 -40.80 -17.41 -10.96
C SER A 20 -41.68 -16.76 -12.04
N PRO A 21 -42.25 -17.54 -12.98
CA PRO A 21 -41.94 -18.95 -13.22
C PRO A 21 -40.47 -19.14 -13.62
N ALA A 22 -39.96 -20.36 -13.47
CA ALA A 22 -38.60 -20.68 -13.91
C ALA A 22 -38.48 -20.48 -15.44
N PRO A 23 -37.40 -19.84 -15.94
CA PRO A 23 -37.18 -19.70 -17.37
C PRO A 23 -36.98 -21.09 -18.01
N THR A 24 -37.59 -21.29 -19.17
CA THR A 24 -37.49 -22.53 -19.96
C THR A 24 -36.16 -22.68 -20.69
N GLY A 25 -35.33 -21.63 -20.69
CA GLY A 25 -33.99 -21.59 -21.26
C GLY A 25 -33.05 -20.69 -20.46
N SER A 26 -31.91 -20.34 -21.04
CA SER A 26 -30.94 -19.44 -20.41
C SER A 26 -31.42 -17.98 -20.50
N LEU A 27 -31.59 -17.34 -19.34
CA LEU A 27 -31.97 -15.94 -19.22
C LEU A 27 -30.78 -15.10 -18.73
N SER A 28 -30.39 -14.06 -19.47
CA SER A 28 -29.34 -13.14 -19.03
C SER A 28 -29.91 -12.08 -18.08
N VAL A 29 -29.58 -12.20 -16.79
CA VAL A 29 -30.01 -11.27 -15.74
C VAL A 29 -28.89 -10.27 -15.46
N SER A 30 -29.22 -8.99 -15.51
CA SER A 30 -28.29 -7.90 -15.21
C SER A 30 -28.39 -7.51 -13.73
N TYR A 31 -27.26 -7.24 -13.10
CA TYR A 31 -27.20 -6.81 -11.71
C TYR A 31 -26.05 -5.84 -11.49
N THR A 32 -26.18 -5.01 -10.46
CA THR A 32 -25.15 -4.05 -10.03
C THR A 32 -24.57 -4.54 -8.71
N VAL A 33 -23.24 -4.67 -8.67
CA VAL A 33 -22.50 -4.92 -7.43
C VAL A 33 -22.05 -3.59 -6.86
N SER A 34 -22.28 -3.39 -5.57
CA SER A 34 -21.83 -2.24 -4.79
C SER A 34 -21.26 -2.74 -3.47
N GLN A 35 -20.49 -1.89 -2.79
CA GLN A 35 -19.92 -2.23 -1.50
C GLN A 35 -19.98 -1.06 -0.51
N SER A 36 -19.90 -1.40 0.77
CA SER A 36 -19.54 -0.50 1.87
C SER A 36 -18.25 -1.04 2.48
N GLY A 37 -17.24 -0.19 2.69
CA GLY A 37 -15.86 -0.62 2.96
C GLY A 37 -15.04 -0.83 1.69
N SER A 38 -13.86 -1.45 1.80
CA SER A 38 -12.94 -1.69 0.68
C SER A 38 -12.65 -3.17 0.38
N PHE A 39 -13.63 -4.03 0.64
CA PHE A 39 -13.46 -5.48 0.58
C PHE A 39 -13.54 -6.11 -0.82
N VAL A 40 -13.94 -5.39 -1.87
CA VAL A 40 -14.14 -5.97 -3.20
C VAL A 40 -13.30 -5.24 -4.24
N ALA A 41 -12.56 -6.00 -5.05
CA ALA A 41 -11.75 -5.48 -6.14
C ALA A 41 -12.58 -4.63 -7.12
N ALA A 42 -12.03 -3.51 -7.58
CA ALA A 42 -12.72 -2.56 -8.46
C ALA A 42 -13.34 -3.22 -9.71
N GLY A 43 -12.67 -4.24 -10.27
CA GLY A 43 -13.16 -4.99 -11.43
C GLY A 43 -14.43 -5.82 -11.17
N GLN A 44 -14.82 -6.03 -9.91
CA GLN A 44 -16.04 -6.75 -9.52
C GLN A 44 -17.21 -5.80 -9.19
N ILE A 45 -16.95 -4.50 -9.02
CA ILE A 45 -17.97 -3.47 -8.74
C ILE A 45 -18.63 -2.99 -10.04
N GLY A 46 -19.89 -2.56 -9.94
CA GLY A 46 -20.65 -2.00 -11.05
C GLY A 46 -21.53 -3.02 -11.77
N LEU A 47 -21.88 -2.70 -13.02
CA LEU A 47 -22.82 -3.48 -13.83
C LEU A 47 -22.21 -4.81 -14.26
N LYS A 48 -22.95 -5.89 -14.02
CA LYS A 48 -22.61 -7.28 -14.37
C LYS A 48 -23.83 -7.98 -14.94
N SER A 49 -23.59 -9.13 -15.56
CA SER A 49 -24.65 -10.03 -16.03
C SER A 49 -24.36 -11.47 -15.64
N ARG A 50 -25.42 -12.27 -15.52
CA ARG A 50 -25.34 -13.71 -15.25
C ARG A 50 -26.44 -14.44 -15.98
N SER A 51 -26.08 -15.57 -16.57
CA SER A 51 -27.06 -16.54 -17.07
C SER A 51 -27.74 -17.26 -15.91
N VAL A 52 -29.07 -17.22 -15.93
CA VAL A 52 -29.95 -17.94 -15.00
C VAL A 52 -30.72 -18.97 -15.81
N SER A 53 -30.63 -20.23 -15.41
CA SER A 53 -31.45 -21.33 -15.91
C SER A 53 -32.13 -22.01 -14.71
N GLY A 54 -33.41 -22.35 -14.87
CA GLY A 54 -34.20 -22.93 -13.78
C GLY A 54 -34.61 -21.93 -12.69
N ALA A 55 -35.21 -22.44 -11.63
CA ALA A 55 -35.85 -21.63 -10.59
C ALA A 55 -34.86 -20.85 -9.70
N THR A 56 -33.61 -21.31 -9.58
CA THR A 56 -32.60 -20.71 -8.71
C THR A 56 -31.21 -20.75 -9.34
N SER A 57 -30.43 -19.68 -9.19
CA SER A 57 -29.01 -19.62 -9.58
C SER A 57 -28.18 -18.93 -8.50
N THR A 58 -27.12 -19.60 -8.04
CA THR A 58 -26.21 -19.10 -7.00
C THR A 58 -24.88 -18.65 -7.61
N PHE A 59 -24.32 -17.57 -7.05
CA PHE A 59 -23.03 -17.03 -7.45
C PHE A 59 -22.31 -16.39 -6.28
N THR A 60 -21.01 -16.13 -6.47
CA THR A 60 -20.16 -15.52 -5.46
C THR A 60 -19.48 -14.26 -5.97
N ILE A 61 -19.19 -13.34 -5.05
CA ILE A 61 -18.31 -12.19 -5.25
C ILE A 61 -17.12 -12.39 -4.31
N PRO A 62 -15.88 -12.51 -4.82
CA PRO A 62 -14.71 -12.65 -3.98
C PRO A 62 -14.44 -11.34 -3.24
N THR A 63 -14.11 -11.44 -1.96
CA THR A 63 -13.56 -10.32 -1.19
C THR A 63 -12.04 -10.39 -1.16
N LEU A 64 -11.40 -9.23 -1.04
CA LEU A 64 -10.00 -9.07 -0.73
C LEU A 64 -9.86 -9.14 0.79
N GLY A 65 -8.83 -9.80 1.27
CA GLY A 65 -8.42 -9.70 2.67
C GLY A 65 -7.06 -9.03 2.69
N ASP A 66 -6.82 -8.22 3.70
CA ASP A 66 -5.52 -7.61 3.90
C ASP A 66 -5.03 -7.71 5.35
N SER A 67 -4.47 -6.63 5.89
CA SER A 67 -3.91 -6.59 7.24
C SER A 67 -4.22 -5.27 7.94
N ALA A 68 -5.08 -4.44 7.34
CA ALA A 68 -5.43 -3.13 7.82
C ALA A 68 -6.75 -3.21 8.59
N ASP A 69 -6.68 -2.93 9.90
CA ASP A 69 -7.88 -2.83 10.74
C ASP A 69 -8.86 -1.77 10.19
N GLU A 70 -9.96 -2.24 9.62
CA GLU A 70 -11.03 -1.44 9.07
C GLU A 70 -12.41 -1.84 9.60
N PRO A 71 -13.42 -0.93 9.63
CA PRO A 71 -14.75 -1.32 10.04
C PRO A 71 -15.34 -2.36 9.07
N SER A 72 -15.96 -3.41 9.64
CA SER A 72 -16.71 -4.40 8.87
C SER A 72 -17.65 -3.75 7.85
N GLY A 73 -17.59 -4.22 6.61
CA GLY A 73 -18.32 -3.68 5.47
C GLY A 73 -19.42 -4.60 4.96
N SER A 74 -19.81 -4.41 3.70
CA SER A 74 -20.77 -5.26 3.02
C SER A 74 -20.63 -5.27 1.51
N VAL A 75 -21.00 -6.38 0.90
CA VAL A 75 -21.23 -6.50 -0.54
C VAL A 75 -22.72 -6.50 -0.79
N THR A 76 -23.21 -5.58 -1.62
CA THR A 76 -24.63 -5.46 -1.96
C THR A 76 -24.82 -5.65 -3.46
N VAL A 77 -25.69 -6.60 -3.81
CA VAL A 77 -26.09 -6.88 -5.19
C VAL A 77 -27.52 -6.42 -5.41
N THR A 78 -27.76 -5.68 -6.48
CA THR A 78 -29.09 -5.21 -6.89
C THR A 78 -29.39 -5.69 -8.31
N LEU A 79 -30.49 -6.42 -8.51
CA LEU A 79 -30.98 -6.80 -9.83
C LEU A 79 -31.48 -5.58 -10.58
N ASN A 80 -31.07 -5.44 -11.84
CA ASN A 80 -31.51 -4.37 -12.72
C ASN A 80 -32.69 -4.86 -13.56
N ALA A 81 -33.58 -3.95 -13.96
CA ALA A 81 -34.60 -4.28 -14.95
C ALA A 81 -33.94 -4.67 -16.28
N GLY A 82 -34.55 -5.59 -17.02
CA GLY A 82 -34.02 -6.06 -18.30
C GLY A 82 -35.08 -6.74 -19.15
N THR A 83 -34.68 -7.18 -20.34
CA THR A 83 -35.58 -7.83 -21.28
C THR A 83 -35.86 -9.28 -20.85
N GLY A 84 -37.12 -9.69 -20.88
CA GLY A 84 -37.53 -11.08 -20.62
C GLY A 84 -37.74 -11.43 -19.13
N TYR A 85 -37.62 -10.46 -18.22
CA TYR A 85 -37.96 -10.62 -16.81
C TYR A 85 -38.36 -9.30 -16.17
N THR A 86 -39.04 -9.38 -15.03
CA THR A 86 -39.26 -8.24 -14.13
C THR A 86 -38.59 -8.53 -12.79
N VAL A 87 -38.11 -7.48 -12.12
CA VAL A 87 -37.50 -7.62 -10.80
C VAL A 87 -38.63 -7.62 -9.76
N GLY A 88 -38.68 -8.68 -8.95
CA GLY A 88 -39.64 -8.79 -7.85
C GLY A 88 -39.32 -7.84 -6.69
N SER A 89 -40.19 -7.82 -5.68
CA SER A 89 -40.05 -6.94 -4.50
C SER A 89 -38.69 -7.09 -3.78
N GLN A 90 -38.10 -8.28 -3.79
CA GLN A 90 -36.78 -8.54 -3.25
C GLN A 90 -35.70 -8.43 -4.34
N GLY A 91 -35.54 -7.22 -4.89
CA GLY A 91 -34.59 -6.94 -5.98
C GLY A 91 -33.14 -6.71 -5.54
N SER A 92 -32.85 -6.69 -4.24
CA SER A 92 -31.50 -6.44 -3.70
C SER A 92 -31.22 -7.36 -2.51
N ALA A 93 -29.95 -7.70 -2.30
CA ALA A 93 -29.47 -8.38 -1.11
C ALA A 93 -28.06 -7.92 -0.74
N SER A 94 -27.75 -7.98 0.56
CA SER A 94 -26.46 -7.56 1.12
C SER A 94 -25.87 -8.68 1.99
N VAL A 95 -24.56 -8.87 1.89
CA VAL A 95 -23.76 -9.79 2.72
C VAL A 95 -22.71 -8.98 3.47
N THR A 96 -22.68 -9.08 4.80
CA THR A 96 -21.67 -8.44 5.64
C THR A 96 -20.30 -9.08 5.41
N VAL A 97 -19.26 -8.25 5.30
CA VAL A 97 -17.85 -8.67 5.31
C VAL A 97 -17.24 -8.19 6.62
N ARG A 98 -16.76 -9.13 7.43
CA ARG A 98 -16.12 -8.86 8.70
C ARG A 98 -14.64 -8.63 8.45
N ASP A 99 -14.14 -7.53 9.00
CA ASP A 99 -12.73 -7.33 9.24
C ASP A 99 -12.23 -8.36 10.28
N ASP A 100 -11.06 -8.95 10.03
CA ASP A 100 -10.38 -9.84 10.98
C ASP A 100 -9.00 -9.35 11.44
N ASP A 101 -8.68 -8.09 11.16
CA ASP A 101 -7.41 -7.46 11.50
C ASP A 101 -7.42 -6.68 12.83
N GLY A 102 -8.59 -6.56 13.48
CA GLY A 102 -8.74 -6.02 14.83
C GLY A 102 -8.09 -6.88 15.93
N GLY A 103 -6.82 -6.59 16.29
CA GLY A 103 -6.12 -7.35 17.33
C GLY A 103 -4.83 -6.76 17.91
N THR A 104 -4.90 -5.69 18.70
CA THR A 104 -4.04 -5.60 19.90
C THR A 104 -4.85 -4.97 21.05
N PRO A 105 -5.11 -5.68 22.16
CA PRO A 105 -5.67 -5.02 23.34
C PRO A 105 -4.70 -3.90 23.77
N PRO A 106 -5.21 -2.76 24.29
CA PRO A 106 -4.34 -1.66 24.69
C PRO A 106 -3.30 -2.20 25.67
N VAL A 107 -2.01 -2.02 25.35
CA VAL A 107 -0.95 -2.17 26.33
C VAL A 107 -1.26 -1.14 27.41
N VAL A 108 -1.69 -1.60 28.58
CA VAL A 108 -1.71 -0.78 29.78
C VAL A 108 -0.25 -0.49 30.09
N VAL A 109 0.28 0.60 29.53
CA VAL A 109 1.51 1.20 30.02
C VAL A 109 1.18 1.77 31.38
N ASN A 110 1.50 1.02 32.44
CA ASN A 110 1.57 1.61 33.77
C ASN A 110 2.55 2.79 33.67
N PRO A 111 2.14 4.02 34.06
CA PRO A 111 3.08 5.13 34.08
C PRO A 111 4.25 4.77 35.01
N PRO A 112 5.50 5.11 34.63
CA PRO A 112 6.64 4.87 35.51
C PRO A 112 6.43 5.60 36.85
N PRO A 113 6.84 5.03 37.98
CA PRO A 113 6.70 5.68 39.28
C PRO A 113 7.40 7.05 39.26
N PRO A 114 6.86 8.06 39.95
CA PRO A 114 7.45 9.39 39.95
C PRO A 114 8.89 9.34 40.50
N PRO A 115 9.81 10.15 39.94
CA PRO A 115 11.20 10.18 40.43
C PRO A 115 11.24 10.66 41.90
N PRO A 116 12.20 10.16 42.70
CA PRO A 116 12.33 10.58 44.08
C PRO A 116 12.65 12.08 44.17
N VAL A 117 12.02 12.75 45.13
CA VAL A 117 12.24 14.18 45.42
C VAL A 117 13.68 14.39 45.87
N VAL A 118 14.49 15.07 45.05
CA VAL A 118 15.82 15.53 45.43
C VAL A 118 15.68 16.89 46.12
N VAL A 119 16.02 16.96 47.40
CA VAL A 119 16.11 18.22 48.14
C VAL A 119 17.51 18.80 47.88
N ASN A 120 17.60 19.90 47.12
CA ASN A 120 18.87 20.55 46.85
C ASN A 120 19.35 21.38 48.07
N PRO A 121 20.62 21.24 48.51
CA PRO A 121 21.21 22.14 49.50
C PRO A 121 21.47 23.54 48.92
N PRO A 122 21.60 24.58 49.77
CA PRO A 122 21.74 25.96 49.32
C PRO A 122 23.08 26.20 48.59
N PRO A 123 23.11 27.14 47.62
CA PRO A 123 24.28 27.37 46.79
C PRO A 123 25.44 28.04 47.56
N PRO A 124 26.71 27.73 47.21
CA PRO A 124 27.89 28.37 47.80
C PRO A 124 28.08 29.82 47.31
N PRO A 125 28.81 30.67 48.07
CA PRO A 125 29.06 32.06 47.71
C PRO A 125 29.97 32.21 46.47
N PRO A 126 29.87 33.34 45.74
CA PRO A 126 30.60 33.54 44.49
C PRO A 126 32.11 33.76 44.70
N PRO A 127 32.95 33.32 43.74
CA PRO A 127 34.40 33.51 43.80
C PRO A 127 34.83 34.96 43.42
N PRO A 128 36.02 35.40 43.86
CA PRO A 128 36.55 36.73 43.53
C PRO A 128 36.99 36.83 42.05
N PRO A 129 37.06 38.05 41.47
CA PRO A 129 37.40 38.23 40.06
C PRO A 129 38.89 37.99 39.78
N THR A 130 39.19 37.18 38.77
CA THR A 130 40.54 36.97 38.22
C THR A 130 40.90 38.03 37.17
N PRO A 131 42.17 38.45 37.05
CA PRO A 131 42.58 39.52 36.12
C PRO A 131 42.70 39.03 34.68
N SER A 132 42.35 39.93 33.74
CA SER A 132 42.34 39.70 32.30
C SER A 132 43.75 39.58 31.70
N VAL A 133 43.97 38.55 30.89
CA VAL A 133 45.14 38.36 30.01
C VAL A 133 44.63 38.25 28.56
N PRO A 134 45.32 38.79 27.53
CA PRO A 134 44.76 38.93 26.19
C PRO A 134 44.79 37.64 25.37
N ALA A 135 43.88 37.61 24.39
CA ALA A 135 43.53 36.50 23.53
C ALA A 135 44.70 35.91 22.72
N GLY A 136 44.83 34.59 22.76
CA GLY A 136 45.46 33.77 21.73
C GLY A 136 44.38 33.02 20.92
N PRO A 137 44.64 32.64 19.65
CA PRO A 137 43.58 32.16 18.76
C PRO A 137 43.28 30.66 18.93
N GLY A 138 41.98 30.34 18.93
CA GLY A 138 41.41 29.01 18.63
C GLY A 138 40.93 28.20 19.84
N PRO A 139 39.94 27.29 19.69
CA PRO A 139 39.35 26.78 18.45
C PRO A 139 37.87 27.18 18.27
N SER A 140 37.40 27.04 17.03
CA SER A 140 36.03 27.24 16.59
C SER A 140 35.01 26.50 17.44
N THR A 141 34.02 27.23 17.94
CA THR A 141 32.76 26.68 18.47
C THR A 141 32.07 25.81 17.41
N PRO A 142 31.54 24.62 17.77
CA PRO A 142 30.60 23.94 16.90
C PRO A 142 29.37 24.85 16.75
N SER A 143 28.97 25.08 15.50
CA SER A 143 27.79 25.86 15.15
C SER A 143 26.56 25.34 15.88
N ASP A 144 25.81 26.22 16.53
CA ASP A 144 24.45 25.92 16.97
C ASP A 144 23.67 25.32 15.79
N PRO A 145 22.86 24.26 16.00
CA PRO A 145 22.00 23.76 14.96
C PRO A 145 21.01 24.87 14.57
N VAL A 146 21.10 25.27 13.30
CA VAL A 146 20.12 26.14 12.65
C VAL A 146 18.73 25.52 12.87
N PRO A 147 17.71 26.26 13.35
CA PRO A 147 16.37 25.71 13.42
C PRO A 147 15.94 25.31 12.00
N THR A 148 15.80 24.00 11.77
CA THR A 148 15.24 23.46 10.52
C THR A 148 13.80 23.91 10.43
N THR A 149 13.55 24.95 9.63
CA THR A 149 12.19 25.30 9.22
C THR A 149 11.57 24.06 8.54
N PRO A 150 10.38 23.59 8.94
CA PRO A 150 9.77 22.43 8.29
C PRO A 150 9.66 22.69 6.78
N GLN A 151 10.17 21.74 5.98
CA GLN A 151 10.12 21.82 4.53
C GLN A 151 8.66 21.69 4.09
N VAL A 152 8.07 22.74 3.53
CA VAL A 152 6.72 22.68 2.93
C VAL A 152 6.83 21.86 1.65
N THR A 153 6.10 20.75 1.56
CA THR A 153 6.13 19.86 0.38
C THR A 153 5.00 20.12 -0.60
N ALA A 154 3.92 20.77 -0.16
CA ALA A 154 2.81 21.23 -0.99
C ALA A 154 2.01 22.33 -0.29
N GLU A 155 1.26 23.13 -1.04
CA GLU A 155 0.22 24.01 -0.50
C GLU A 155 -1.16 23.45 -0.85
N LEU A 156 -2.08 23.46 0.11
CA LEU A 156 -3.47 23.03 -0.08
C LEU A 156 -4.44 24.19 0.07
N ARG A 157 -5.50 24.20 -0.74
CA ARG A 157 -6.64 25.11 -0.54
C ARG A 157 -7.97 24.43 -0.76
N ILE A 158 -8.96 24.87 0.00
CA ILE A 158 -10.35 24.47 -0.14
C ILE A 158 -11.01 25.39 -1.16
N ASN A 159 -11.71 24.80 -2.11
CA ASN A 159 -12.60 25.52 -3.01
C ASN A 159 -14.03 25.16 -2.63
N ALA A 160 -14.94 26.13 -2.66
CA ALA A 160 -16.34 25.92 -2.40
C ALA A 160 -17.22 26.73 -3.34
N ARG A 161 -18.40 26.22 -3.67
CA ARG A 161 -19.44 26.92 -4.42
C ARG A 161 -20.83 26.59 -3.88
N LEU A 162 -21.75 27.53 -4.00
CA LEU A 162 -23.18 27.27 -3.83
C LEU A 162 -23.71 26.61 -5.10
N ILE A 163 -24.54 25.58 -4.97
CA ILE A 163 -25.21 24.92 -6.10
C ILE A 163 -26.72 25.16 -6.03
N GLU A 164 -27.43 24.93 -7.14
CA GLU A 164 -28.86 25.24 -7.36
C GLU A 164 -29.79 24.79 -6.22
N ASP A 165 -29.50 23.63 -5.63
CA ASP A 165 -30.30 23.07 -4.53
C ASP A 165 -29.96 23.65 -3.15
N GLY A 166 -29.16 24.71 -3.09
CA GLY A 166 -28.77 25.44 -1.88
C GLY A 166 -27.66 24.77 -1.06
N ARG A 167 -27.14 23.61 -1.49
CA ARG A 167 -25.99 22.98 -0.84
C ARG A 167 -24.70 23.68 -1.21
N VAL A 168 -23.67 23.51 -0.38
CA VAL A 168 -22.32 23.97 -0.70
C VAL A 168 -21.49 22.77 -1.16
N GLU A 169 -21.04 22.79 -2.41
CA GLU A 169 -20.09 21.81 -2.95
C GLU A 169 -18.67 22.29 -2.66
N PHE A 170 -17.80 21.39 -2.20
CA PHE A 170 -16.41 21.71 -1.94
C PHE A 170 -15.42 20.75 -2.63
N ALA A 171 -14.22 21.25 -2.89
CA ALA A 171 -13.13 20.54 -3.55
C ALA A 171 -11.79 20.93 -2.92
N LEU A 172 -10.79 20.07 -3.03
CA LEU A 172 -9.42 20.34 -2.61
C LEU A 172 -8.55 20.62 -3.84
N GLN A 173 -7.62 21.57 -3.75
CA GLN A 173 -6.56 21.75 -4.73
C GLN A 173 -5.21 21.73 -4.04
N ALA A 174 -4.23 21.16 -4.73
CA ALA A 174 -2.83 21.16 -4.33
C ALA A 174 -1.97 21.90 -5.36
N ARG A 175 -0.84 22.41 -4.92
CA ARG A 175 0.26 22.85 -5.79
C ARG A 175 1.59 22.57 -5.09
N GLY A 176 2.65 22.36 -5.86
CA GLY A 176 3.99 22.20 -5.32
C GLY A 176 4.52 23.51 -4.71
N PRO A 177 5.60 23.43 -3.92
CA PRO A 177 6.19 24.60 -3.28
C PRO A 177 6.70 25.59 -4.33
N GLY A 178 6.21 26.82 -4.32
CA GLY A 178 6.62 27.86 -5.27
C GLY A 178 5.93 27.80 -6.64
N ASP A 179 5.04 26.83 -6.87
CA ASP A 179 4.26 26.77 -8.11
C ASP A 179 3.29 27.95 -8.20
N ALA A 180 3.32 28.65 -9.34
CA ALA A 180 2.40 29.76 -9.60
C ALA A 180 0.95 29.28 -9.82
N SER A 181 0.78 28.05 -10.33
CA SER A 181 -0.50 27.49 -10.76
C SER A 181 -1.02 26.43 -9.79
N TRP A 182 -2.33 26.41 -9.58
CA TRP A 182 -2.99 25.35 -8.82
C TRP A 182 -3.31 24.16 -9.72
N GLY A 183 -3.13 22.95 -9.21
CA GLY A 183 -3.55 21.72 -9.87
C GLY A 183 -5.07 21.58 -10.00
N GLU A 184 -5.53 20.44 -10.51
CA GLU A 184 -6.97 20.19 -10.68
C GLU A 184 -7.74 20.16 -9.35
N ARG A 185 -9.04 20.46 -9.42
CA ARG A 185 -9.93 20.36 -8.25
C ARG A 185 -10.26 18.89 -7.98
N LEU A 186 -9.70 18.36 -6.90
CA LEU A 186 -9.98 17.03 -6.39
C LEU A 186 -11.31 17.05 -5.62
N LEU A 187 -12.24 16.20 -6.04
CA LEU A 187 -13.61 16.17 -5.52
C LEU A 187 -13.79 14.96 -4.58
N PRO A 188 -13.98 15.16 -3.27
CA PRO A 188 -14.35 14.07 -2.37
C PRO A 188 -15.66 13.40 -2.80
N GLN A 189 -15.84 12.12 -2.46
CA GLN A 189 -17.12 11.45 -2.70
C GLN A 189 -18.26 12.13 -1.93
N ARG A 190 -18.07 12.38 -0.62
CA ARG A 190 -18.97 13.19 0.21
C ARG A 190 -18.57 14.66 0.19
N ARG A 191 -18.88 15.36 -0.90
CA ARG A 191 -18.45 16.75 -1.15
C ARG A 191 -19.51 17.85 -0.96
N PHE A 192 -20.70 17.48 -0.51
CA PHE A 192 -21.81 18.42 -0.36
C PHE A 192 -22.08 18.67 1.12
N PHE A 193 -21.99 19.93 1.53
CA PHE A 193 -22.49 20.38 2.82
C PHE A 193 -24.00 20.66 2.69
N PRO A 194 -24.86 19.95 3.45
CA PRO A 194 -26.30 20.01 3.25
C PRO A 194 -26.92 21.33 3.76
N VAL A 195 -28.10 21.64 3.22
CA VAL A 195 -29.00 22.67 3.76
C VAL A 195 -29.58 22.19 5.10
N GLY A 196 -29.82 23.11 6.04
CA GLY A 196 -30.50 22.79 7.30
C GLY A 196 -29.66 22.10 8.39
N VAL A 197 -28.33 22.00 8.24
CA VAL A 197 -27.45 21.56 9.32
C VAL A 197 -27.50 22.56 10.48
N GLU A 198 -27.68 22.06 11.70
CA GLU A 198 -27.63 22.87 12.92
C GLU A 198 -26.32 23.67 13.01
N ALA A 199 -26.43 24.94 13.40
CA ALA A 199 -25.27 25.81 13.55
C ALA A 199 -24.28 25.22 14.58
N GLY A 200 -22.99 25.27 14.26
CA GLY A 200 -21.92 24.76 15.11
C GLY A 200 -21.55 23.30 14.86
N ARG A 201 -22.41 22.49 14.23
CA ARG A 201 -22.12 21.06 13.98
C ARG A 201 -21.12 20.88 12.85
N TRP A 202 -20.00 20.23 13.16
CA TRP A 202 -19.01 19.83 12.16
C TRP A 202 -19.46 18.59 11.38
N LEU A 203 -19.28 18.66 10.07
CA LEU A 203 -19.39 17.55 9.13
C LEU A 203 -18.05 17.37 8.43
N ALA A 204 -17.76 16.13 8.03
CA ALA A 204 -16.53 15.79 7.34
C ALA A 204 -16.82 15.20 5.95
N SER A 205 -15.95 15.51 5.00
CA SER A 205 -15.92 14.87 3.69
C SER A 205 -15.38 13.45 3.77
N SER A 206 -15.51 12.71 2.66
CA SER A 206 -14.64 11.55 2.43
C SER A 206 -13.17 12.00 2.33
N PRO A 207 -12.21 11.15 2.71
CA PRO A 207 -10.80 11.46 2.55
C PRO A 207 -10.39 11.51 1.06
N LEU A 208 -9.33 12.26 0.79
CA LEU A 208 -8.58 12.31 -0.47
C LEU A 208 -7.11 12.08 -0.15
N THR A 209 -6.40 11.32 -0.95
CA THR A 209 -4.95 11.09 -0.77
C THR A 209 -4.16 12.08 -1.63
N ILE A 210 -3.21 12.78 -1.00
CA ILE A 210 -2.27 13.70 -1.65
C ILE A 210 -0.89 13.42 -1.06
N ASP A 211 0.06 13.03 -1.91
CA ASP A 211 1.44 12.69 -1.52
C ASP A 211 1.51 11.69 -0.36
N GLY A 212 0.66 10.66 -0.41
CA GLY A 212 0.57 9.61 0.61
C GLY A 212 -0.19 10.01 1.88
N THR A 213 -0.43 11.30 2.12
CA THR A 213 -1.21 11.79 3.26
C THR A 213 -2.70 11.80 2.93
N GLU A 214 -3.54 11.36 3.86
CA GLU A 214 -4.99 11.46 3.71
C GLU A 214 -5.51 12.79 4.26
N TRP A 215 -6.32 13.47 3.46
CA TRP A 215 -6.89 14.77 3.74
C TRP A 215 -8.41 14.73 3.70
N ARG A 216 -9.06 15.37 4.67
CA ARG A 216 -10.51 15.61 4.63
C ARG A 216 -10.87 17.06 4.89
N ILE A 217 -11.94 17.50 4.25
CA ILE A 217 -12.54 18.81 4.46
C ILE A 217 -13.58 18.67 5.56
N ASN A 218 -13.42 19.47 6.62
CA ASN A 218 -14.42 19.67 7.65
C ASN A 218 -15.17 20.97 7.35
N ALA A 219 -16.49 20.95 7.56
CA ALA A 219 -17.34 22.13 7.37
C ALA A 219 -18.37 22.24 8.50
N ARG A 220 -18.68 23.46 8.93
CA ARG A 220 -19.81 23.73 9.83
C ARG A 220 -20.55 24.99 9.41
N ARG A 221 -21.86 25.04 9.67
CA ARG A 221 -22.67 26.25 9.51
C ARG A 221 -22.54 27.11 10.76
N LEU A 222 -22.41 28.42 10.59
CA LEU A 222 -22.42 29.39 11.69
C LEU A 222 -23.83 30.00 11.86
N ALA A 223 -24.08 30.61 13.02
CA ALA A 223 -25.37 31.24 13.32
C ALA A 223 -25.74 32.37 12.35
N ASP A 224 -24.73 33.04 11.78
CA ASP A 224 -24.89 34.08 10.76
C ASP A 224 -25.06 33.54 9.33
N GLY A 225 -25.19 32.21 9.18
CA GLY A 225 -25.42 31.54 7.90
C GLY A 225 -24.16 31.26 7.07
N ARG A 226 -22.98 31.75 7.48
CA ARG A 226 -21.72 31.40 6.81
C ARG A 226 -21.38 29.93 7.02
N VAL A 227 -20.58 29.37 6.11
CA VAL A 227 -19.97 28.04 6.29
C VAL A 227 -18.48 28.23 6.60
N GLU A 228 -18.02 27.66 7.71
CA GLU A 228 -16.61 27.65 8.08
C GLU A 228 -15.98 26.31 7.69
N PHE A 229 -14.79 26.37 7.08
CA PHE A 229 -14.05 25.20 6.65
C PHE A 229 -12.76 24.96 7.45
N ALA A 230 -12.35 23.70 7.54
CA ALA A 230 -11.06 23.28 8.06
C ALA A 230 -10.54 22.06 7.29
N LEU A 231 -9.23 21.84 7.30
CA LEU A 231 -8.63 20.59 6.84
C LEU A 231 -8.23 19.74 8.06
N GLN A 232 -8.26 18.42 7.90
CA GLN A 232 -7.53 17.51 8.78
C GLN A 232 -6.68 16.59 7.91
N ALA A 233 -5.49 16.32 8.39
CA ALA A 233 -4.59 15.34 7.84
C ALA A 233 -4.59 14.08 8.71
N ARG A 234 -4.26 12.97 8.08
CA ARG A 234 -4.03 11.66 8.66
C ARG A 234 -2.85 11.05 7.92
N ALA A 235 -1.81 10.64 8.64
CA ALA A 235 -0.72 9.92 8.01
C ALA A 235 -1.24 8.57 7.48
N PRO A 236 -0.68 8.03 6.40
CA PRO A 236 -1.08 6.72 5.91
C PRO A 236 -0.86 5.67 7.01
N GLY A 237 -1.93 4.96 7.36
CA GLY A 237 -1.93 3.96 8.45
C GLY A 237 -2.33 4.50 9.82
N ASP A 238 -2.47 5.82 10.01
CA ASP A 238 -2.93 6.36 11.29
C ASP A 238 -4.45 6.22 11.45
N ALA A 239 -4.90 5.64 12.55
CA ALA A 239 -6.33 5.54 12.85
C ALA A 239 -6.97 6.90 13.19
N ALA A 240 -6.19 7.81 13.78
CA ALA A 240 -6.67 9.10 14.27
C ALA A 240 -6.45 10.21 13.23
N TRP A 241 -7.44 11.10 13.12
CA TRP A 241 -7.28 12.36 12.40
C TRP A 241 -6.56 13.37 13.28
N GLY A 242 -5.57 14.05 12.71
CA GLY A 242 -4.86 15.15 13.37
C GLY A 242 -5.76 16.36 13.64
N GLU A 243 -5.17 17.42 14.17
CA GLU A 243 -5.90 18.65 14.49
C GLU A 243 -6.53 19.31 13.26
N ARG A 244 -7.56 20.13 13.49
CA ARG A 244 -8.20 20.91 12.42
C ARG A 244 -7.31 22.11 12.07
N LEU A 245 -6.74 22.07 10.88
CA LEU A 245 -6.00 23.17 10.28
C LEU A 245 -6.99 24.16 9.68
N LEU A 246 -6.92 25.42 10.13
CA LEU A 246 -7.87 26.47 9.79
C LEU A 246 -7.23 27.48 8.83
N PRO A 247 -7.65 27.54 7.55
CA PRO A 247 -7.22 28.60 6.66
C PRO A 247 -7.56 29.98 7.25
N GLN A 248 -6.73 30.98 6.98
CA GLN A 248 -7.05 32.37 7.34
C GLN A 248 -8.37 32.82 6.69
N ARG A 249 -8.53 32.55 5.38
CA ARG A 249 -9.76 32.83 4.63
C ARG A 249 -10.65 31.58 4.52
N ARG A 250 -11.19 31.12 5.64
CA ARG A 250 -11.94 29.85 5.74
C ARG A 250 -13.46 29.95 5.68
N PHE A 251 -14.01 31.15 5.51
CA PHE A 251 -15.46 31.38 5.55
C PHE A 251 -16.04 31.50 4.16
N PHE A 252 -17.04 30.69 3.87
CA PHE A 252 -17.93 30.85 2.72
C PHE A 252 -19.09 31.79 3.08
N PRO A 253 -19.27 32.92 2.38
CA PRO A 253 -20.35 33.86 2.66
C PRO A 253 -21.74 33.27 2.39
N ALA A 254 -22.71 33.59 3.24
CA ALA A 254 -24.09 33.11 3.15
C ALA A 254 -24.84 33.58 1.87
N GLY A 255 -24.44 34.73 1.31
CA GLY A 255 -25.03 35.32 0.09
C GLY A 255 -24.16 35.15 -1.16
N THR A 256 -23.38 34.08 -1.24
CA THR A 256 -22.55 33.82 -2.44
C THR A 256 -23.43 33.49 -3.64
N GLU A 257 -23.15 34.11 -4.78
CA GLU A 257 -23.81 33.77 -6.05
C GLU A 257 -23.62 32.30 -6.41
N GLU A 258 -24.70 31.68 -6.90
CA GLU A 258 -24.70 30.29 -7.31
C GLU A 258 -23.64 30.01 -8.39
N GLY A 259 -23.03 28.82 -8.35
CA GLY A 259 -22.06 28.36 -9.34
C GLY A 259 -20.67 28.98 -9.21
N ARG A 260 -20.52 30.09 -8.48
CA ARG A 260 -19.23 30.76 -8.29
C ARG A 260 -18.34 30.01 -7.30
N TRP A 261 -17.17 29.57 -7.78
CA TRP A 261 -16.12 29.02 -6.93
C TRP A 261 -15.41 30.14 -6.14
N LEU A 262 -15.34 29.96 -4.82
CA LEU A 262 -14.50 30.72 -3.91
C LEU A 262 -13.40 29.79 -3.38
N SER A 263 -12.23 30.36 -3.10
CA SER A 263 -11.09 29.61 -2.58
C SER A 263 -10.68 30.12 -1.21
N SER A 264 -10.28 29.21 -0.33
CA SER A 264 -9.63 29.57 0.92
C SER A 264 -8.23 30.13 0.68
N SER A 265 -7.63 30.72 1.73
CA SER A 265 -6.18 30.90 1.74
C SER A 265 -5.50 29.53 1.69
N PRO A 266 -4.29 29.42 1.10
CA PRO A 266 -3.51 28.20 1.18
C PRO A 266 -3.17 27.85 2.63
N LEU A 267 -2.98 26.56 2.88
CA LEU A 267 -2.35 25.99 4.06
C LEU A 267 -1.11 25.24 3.59
N ASP A 268 0.00 25.47 4.27
CA ASP A 268 1.22 24.70 4.05
C ASP A 268 1.01 23.27 4.54
N VAL A 269 1.37 22.31 3.70
CA VAL A 269 1.55 20.93 4.12
C VAL A 269 2.97 20.82 4.66
N PRO A 270 3.15 20.64 5.98
CA PRO A 270 4.46 20.29 6.48
C PRO A 270 4.85 18.97 5.83
N GLY A 271 5.96 18.98 5.10
CA GLY A 271 6.65 17.74 4.79
C GLY A 271 7.04 17.04 6.08
N ALA A 272 7.26 15.74 6.01
CA ALA A 272 8.01 15.07 7.07
C ALA A 272 9.27 15.91 7.35
N ASP A 273 9.57 16.17 8.63
CA ASP A 273 10.81 16.85 8.98
C ASP A 273 11.94 16.13 8.23
N PRO A 274 12.79 16.85 7.48
CA PRO A 274 13.98 16.22 6.94
C PRO A 274 14.69 15.58 8.13
N PRO A 275 15.19 14.34 7.98
CA PRO A 275 15.88 13.67 9.08
C PRO A 275 16.94 14.64 9.62
N PRO A 276 17.09 14.75 10.96
CA PRO A 276 18.06 15.67 11.54
C PRO A 276 19.43 15.44 10.87
N PRO A 277 20.24 16.51 10.69
CA PRO A 277 21.57 16.34 10.14
C PRO A 277 22.30 15.26 10.97
N PRO A 278 23.01 14.33 10.32
CA PRO A 278 23.63 13.23 11.05
C PRO A 278 24.60 13.79 12.09
N ASP A 279 24.59 13.19 13.28
CA ASP A 279 25.60 13.47 14.30
C ASP A 279 27.00 13.37 13.68
N PRO A 280 27.98 14.20 14.11
CA PRO A 280 29.36 13.98 13.70
C PRO A 280 29.74 12.53 14.03
N PRO A 281 30.38 11.80 13.11
CA PRO A 281 30.45 10.36 13.20
C PRO A 281 31.12 9.96 14.52
N PRO A 282 30.48 9.11 15.35
CA PRO A 282 31.18 8.45 16.43
C PRO A 282 32.30 7.59 15.82
N PRO A 283 33.39 7.31 16.56
CA PRO A 283 34.39 6.36 16.08
C PRO A 283 33.70 5.05 15.71
N ASP A 284 34.00 4.53 14.51
CA ASP A 284 33.20 3.50 13.83
C ASP A 284 32.73 2.41 14.80
N PRO A 285 31.41 2.26 15.02
CA PRO A 285 30.86 1.11 15.71
C PRO A 285 30.96 -0.13 14.80
N PRO A 286 31.08 -1.35 15.35
CA PRO A 286 31.02 -2.55 14.53
C PRO A 286 29.66 -2.64 13.83
N PRO A 287 29.59 -3.14 12.59
CA PRO A 287 28.37 -3.10 11.78
C PRO A 287 27.20 -3.86 12.42
N SER A 288 25.99 -3.28 12.35
CA SER A 288 24.69 -3.91 12.70
C SER A 288 23.81 -4.04 11.44
N PRO A 289 22.90 -5.05 11.34
CA PRO A 289 22.48 -5.62 10.06
C PRO A 289 21.44 -4.77 9.31
N ASP A 290 21.70 -4.54 8.03
CA ASP A 290 20.76 -4.01 7.03
C ASP A 290 19.43 -4.79 7.06
N VAL A 291 18.31 -4.10 6.82
CA VAL A 291 17.19 -4.75 6.13
C VAL A 291 17.72 -5.07 4.73
N ALA A 292 18.34 -6.24 4.60
CA ALA A 292 19.05 -6.63 3.41
C ALA A 292 18.15 -6.47 2.19
N ALA A 293 18.55 -5.59 1.27
CA ALA A 293 17.89 -5.45 -0.01
C ALA A 293 17.89 -6.86 -0.66
N VAL A 294 16.69 -7.44 -0.86
CA VAL A 294 16.55 -8.86 -1.22
C VAL A 294 17.20 -9.14 -2.57
N PRO A 295 18.30 -9.93 -2.64
CA PRO A 295 19.04 -10.13 -3.88
C PRO A 295 18.20 -10.83 -4.95
N GLU A 296 18.45 -10.47 -6.21
CA GLU A 296 17.85 -11.14 -7.36
C GLU A 296 18.79 -12.22 -7.91
N PHE A 297 18.22 -13.35 -8.29
CA PHE A 297 18.93 -14.49 -8.83
C PHE A 297 18.48 -14.83 -10.24
N ARG A 298 19.37 -15.40 -11.06
CA ARG A 298 18.98 -16.07 -12.31
C ARG A 298 19.79 -17.32 -12.54
N ILE A 299 19.13 -18.31 -13.14
CA ILE A 299 19.76 -19.55 -13.57
C ILE A 299 20.30 -19.31 -14.97
N THR A 300 21.55 -19.67 -15.19
CA THR A 300 22.17 -19.70 -16.51
C THR A 300 22.52 -21.12 -16.88
N ALA A 301 22.39 -21.47 -18.16
CA ALA A 301 22.82 -22.78 -18.64
C ALA A 301 23.37 -22.71 -20.06
N ARG A 302 24.23 -23.67 -20.40
CA ARG A 302 24.75 -23.88 -21.76
C ARG A 302 24.80 -25.36 -22.10
N LEU A 303 24.56 -25.69 -23.37
CA LEU A 303 24.80 -27.03 -23.91
C LEU A 303 26.28 -27.17 -24.27
N LEU A 304 26.88 -28.28 -23.83
CA LEU A 304 28.23 -28.67 -24.15
C LEU A 304 28.25 -29.61 -25.36
N ASP A 305 29.41 -29.70 -26.02
CA ASP A 305 29.61 -30.53 -27.21
C ASP A 305 29.39 -32.03 -26.95
N ASP A 306 29.52 -32.46 -25.69
CA ASP A 306 29.24 -33.84 -25.24
C ASP A 306 27.75 -34.08 -24.90
N GLY A 307 26.88 -33.11 -25.19
CA GLY A 307 25.43 -33.18 -24.97
C GLY A 307 24.98 -32.93 -23.53
N ARG A 308 25.91 -32.71 -22.59
CA ARG A 308 25.56 -32.31 -21.22
C ARG A 308 25.14 -30.84 -21.18
N VAL A 309 24.26 -30.53 -20.24
CA VAL A 309 23.90 -29.13 -19.95
C VAL A 309 24.64 -28.69 -18.70
N GLU A 310 25.47 -27.67 -18.82
CA GLU A 310 26.10 -27.03 -17.67
C GLU A 310 25.21 -25.90 -17.16
N PHE A 311 25.02 -25.81 -15.84
CA PHE A 311 24.24 -24.73 -15.22
C PHE A 311 25.04 -23.99 -14.14
N ALA A 312 24.75 -22.71 -14.00
CA ALA A 312 25.36 -21.81 -13.01
C ALA A 312 24.34 -20.78 -12.52
N LEU A 313 24.57 -20.23 -11.34
CA LEU A 313 23.75 -19.16 -10.76
C LEU A 313 24.44 -17.81 -10.93
N GLN A 314 23.69 -16.75 -11.17
CA GLN A 314 24.16 -15.37 -11.00
C GLN A 314 23.26 -14.65 -10.01
N ALA A 315 23.85 -13.75 -9.24
CA ALA A 315 23.15 -12.85 -8.33
C ALA A 315 23.46 -11.39 -8.69
N ARG A 316 22.56 -10.48 -8.31
CA ARG A 316 22.80 -9.04 -8.36
C ARG A 316 22.12 -8.37 -7.16
N ALA A 317 22.67 -7.23 -6.73
CA ALA A 317 21.99 -6.41 -5.74
C ALA A 317 20.71 -5.81 -6.34
N PRO A 318 19.69 -5.51 -5.52
CA PRO A 318 18.47 -4.88 -6.01
C PRO A 318 18.75 -3.55 -6.69
N GLY A 319 18.20 -3.36 -7.89
CA GLY A 319 18.42 -2.16 -8.68
C GLY A 319 19.67 -2.17 -9.55
N ASP A 320 20.60 -3.13 -9.37
CA ASP A 320 21.78 -3.23 -10.23
C ASP A 320 21.40 -3.65 -11.65
N ALA A 321 21.93 -2.92 -12.63
CA ALA A 321 21.77 -3.28 -14.05
C ALA A 321 22.64 -4.50 -14.43
N ALA A 322 23.79 -4.67 -13.77
CA ALA A 322 24.76 -5.72 -14.07
C ALA A 322 24.51 -6.98 -13.23
N TRP A 323 24.80 -8.15 -13.81
CA TRP A 323 24.80 -9.42 -13.08
C TRP A 323 26.20 -9.74 -12.61
N GLY A 324 26.34 -10.22 -11.37
CA GLY A 324 27.59 -10.71 -10.82
C GLY A 324 28.13 -11.95 -11.54
N GLU A 325 29.25 -12.49 -11.04
CA GLU A 325 29.89 -13.67 -11.63
C GLU A 325 28.98 -14.92 -11.61
N ARG A 326 29.21 -15.83 -12.56
CA ARG A 326 28.53 -17.14 -12.60
C ARG A 326 29.13 -18.06 -11.55
N VAL A 327 28.36 -18.33 -10.51
CA VAL A 327 28.69 -19.31 -9.47
C VAL A 327 28.26 -20.69 -9.93
N SER A 328 29.23 -21.60 -10.05
CA SER A 328 29.04 -22.94 -10.60
C SER A 328 29.03 -23.99 -9.48
N PRO A 329 27.97 -24.79 -9.31
CA PRO A 329 27.98 -25.89 -8.34
C PRO A 329 29.02 -26.95 -8.74
N GLN A 330 29.44 -27.78 -7.78
CA GLN A 330 30.34 -28.91 -8.06
C GLN A 330 29.67 -29.94 -8.98
N ARG A 331 28.42 -30.32 -8.69
CA ARG A 331 27.58 -31.11 -9.60
C ARG A 331 26.73 -30.15 -10.42
N ARG A 332 27.29 -29.68 -11.53
CA ARG A 332 26.69 -28.67 -12.41
C ARG A 332 26.18 -29.14 -13.75
N TYR A 333 26.06 -30.45 -13.93
CA TYR A 333 25.73 -31.03 -15.23
C TYR A 333 24.43 -31.81 -15.19
N LEU A 334 23.56 -31.54 -16.16
CA LEU A 334 22.50 -32.46 -16.56
C LEU A 334 23.06 -33.42 -17.60
N PRO A 335 23.09 -34.75 -17.35
CA PRO A 335 23.56 -35.72 -18.33
C PRO A 335 22.74 -35.70 -19.63
N ALA A 336 23.39 -35.96 -20.77
CA ALA A 336 22.76 -35.94 -22.09
C ALA A 336 21.52 -36.87 -22.16
N GLY A 337 21.63 -38.08 -21.61
CA GLY A 337 20.58 -39.11 -21.61
C GLY A 337 19.60 -39.05 -20.42
N THR A 338 19.37 -37.87 -19.83
CA THR A 338 18.37 -37.75 -18.75
C THR A 338 16.96 -37.98 -19.30
N GLU A 339 16.23 -38.94 -18.72
CA GLU A 339 14.83 -39.20 -19.08
C GLU A 339 13.94 -37.96 -18.88
N ALA A 340 12.99 -37.76 -19.79
CA ALA A 340 12.02 -36.68 -19.69
C ALA A 340 11.19 -36.79 -18.39
N GLY A 341 10.87 -35.66 -17.78
CA GLY A 341 10.08 -35.57 -16.56
C GLY A 341 10.87 -35.70 -15.26
N ARG A 342 12.07 -36.31 -15.28
CA ARG A 342 12.88 -36.51 -14.06
C ARG A 342 13.65 -35.25 -13.67
N TRP A 343 13.38 -34.74 -12.47
CA TRP A 343 14.18 -33.68 -11.86
C TRP A 343 15.52 -34.21 -11.37
N LEU A 344 16.59 -33.52 -11.75
CA LEU A 344 17.92 -33.66 -11.18
C LEU A 344 18.31 -32.36 -10.47
N SER A 345 18.96 -32.51 -9.32
CA SER A 345 19.40 -31.38 -8.51
C SER A 345 20.92 -31.26 -8.57
N SER A 346 21.40 -30.02 -8.59
CA SER A 346 22.80 -29.69 -8.41
C SER A 346 23.29 -30.06 -7.01
N SER A 347 24.61 -30.03 -6.83
CA SER A 347 25.15 -29.85 -5.47
C SER A 347 24.73 -28.48 -4.93
N ALA A 348 24.71 -28.34 -3.61
CA ALA A 348 24.52 -27.04 -3.00
C ALA A 348 25.61 -26.06 -3.46
N LEU A 349 25.25 -24.79 -3.52
CA LEU A 349 26.15 -23.67 -3.73
C LEU A 349 25.75 -22.56 -2.76
N THR A 350 26.73 -21.88 -2.18
CA THR A 350 26.48 -20.82 -1.20
C THR A 350 26.55 -19.47 -1.90
N VAL A 351 25.47 -18.70 -1.83
CA VAL A 351 25.46 -17.29 -2.26
C VAL A 351 24.82 -16.49 -1.15
N ASP A 352 25.52 -15.45 -0.72
CA ASP A 352 25.04 -14.49 0.28
C ASP A 352 24.58 -15.16 1.59
N GLY A 353 25.39 -16.11 2.07
CA GLY A 353 25.10 -16.82 3.32
C GLY A 353 23.92 -17.81 3.27
N ARG A 354 23.27 -18.03 2.12
CA ARG A 354 22.23 -19.06 1.93
C ARG A 354 22.70 -20.18 1.01
N GLU A 355 22.21 -21.40 1.25
CA GLU A 355 22.49 -22.53 0.37
C GLU A 355 21.40 -22.66 -0.71
N TRP A 356 21.87 -22.75 -1.95
CA TRP A 356 21.05 -22.83 -3.14
C TRP A 356 21.30 -24.13 -3.87
N ARG A 357 20.28 -24.64 -4.55
CA ARG A 357 20.46 -25.67 -5.59
C ARG A 357 19.61 -25.40 -6.80
N ILE A 358 20.19 -25.69 -7.95
CA ILE A 358 19.52 -25.63 -9.24
C ILE A 358 18.92 -27.00 -9.51
N ASN A 359 17.65 -27.02 -9.84
CA ASN A 359 16.96 -28.20 -10.33
C ASN A 359 16.78 -28.05 -11.84
N ALA A 360 17.01 -29.13 -12.57
CA ALA A 360 16.82 -29.17 -14.01
C ALA A 360 16.15 -30.48 -14.42
N ARG A 361 15.32 -30.44 -15.46
CA ARG A 361 14.79 -31.63 -16.12
C ARG A 361 14.67 -31.41 -17.63
N ARG A 362 14.69 -32.50 -18.39
CA ARG A 362 14.17 -32.50 -19.77
C ARG A 362 12.65 -32.69 -19.70
N VAL A 363 11.90 -31.95 -20.51
CA VAL A 363 10.46 -32.20 -20.72
C VAL A 363 10.25 -32.99 -22.01
N GLU A 364 9.05 -33.55 -22.23
CA GLU A 364 8.76 -34.46 -23.34
C GLU A 364 9.07 -33.87 -24.72
N ASP A 365 8.92 -32.55 -24.87
CA ASP A 365 9.24 -31.83 -26.11
C ASP A 365 10.74 -31.53 -26.28
N GLY A 366 11.60 -32.09 -25.43
CA GLY A 366 13.06 -31.96 -25.48
C GLY A 366 13.62 -30.71 -24.83
N ARG A 367 12.78 -29.73 -24.46
CA ARG A 367 13.22 -28.50 -23.77
C ARG A 367 13.75 -28.80 -22.37
N LEU A 368 14.54 -27.87 -21.85
CA LEU A 368 15.07 -27.92 -20.50
C LEU A 368 14.26 -26.99 -19.60
N GLU A 369 13.76 -27.52 -18.48
CA GLU A 369 13.07 -26.74 -17.46
C GLU A 369 13.91 -26.63 -16.20
N PHE A 370 13.94 -25.44 -15.60
CA PHE A 370 14.76 -25.14 -14.42
C PHE A 370 13.93 -24.61 -13.25
N ALA A 371 14.38 -24.91 -12.04
CA ALA A 371 13.85 -24.36 -10.79
C ALA A 371 14.97 -24.10 -9.79
N LEU A 372 14.74 -23.18 -8.87
CA LEU A 372 15.68 -22.86 -7.78
C LEU A 372 15.08 -23.29 -6.45
N GLN A 373 15.92 -23.79 -5.54
CA GLN A 373 15.54 -24.04 -4.14
C GLN A 373 16.58 -23.42 -3.22
N ALA A 374 16.09 -22.89 -2.10
CA ALA A 374 16.90 -22.36 -1.02
C ALA A 374 16.74 -23.23 0.24
N ARG A 375 17.72 -23.13 1.14
CA ARG A 375 17.59 -23.52 2.54
C ARG A 375 18.55 -22.68 3.38
N ALA A 376 18.32 -22.62 4.69
CA ALA A 376 19.31 -22.04 5.58
C ALA A 376 20.56 -22.94 5.63
N PRO A 377 21.76 -22.39 5.83
CA PRO A 377 22.98 -23.19 5.94
C PRO A 377 22.86 -24.25 7.02
N GLY A 378 23.14 -25.50 6.66
CA GLY A 378 23.09 -26.63 7.60
C GLY A 378 21.72 -27.30 7.74
N ASP A 379 20.66 -26.72 7.16
CA ASP A 379 19.34 -27.36 7.15
C ASP A 379 19.35 -28.65 6.32
N ALA A 380 18.75 -29.71 6.85
CA ALA A 380 18.63 -30.97 6.12
C ALA A 380 17.58 -30.90 4.98
N VAL A 381 16.59 -30.01 5.12
CA VAL A 381 15.43 -29.91 4.24
C VAL A 381 15.59 -28.74 3.27
N TRP A 382 15.18 -28.94 2.02
CA TRP A 382 15.12 -27.88 1.02
C TRP A 382 13.73 -27.28 0.97
N GLY A 383 13.63 -25.96 0.83
CA GLY A 383 12.37 -25.26 0.61
C GLY A 383 11.72 -25.60 -0.73
N GLU A 384 10.59 -24.97 -1.05
CA GLU A 384 9.86 -25.25 -2.30
C GLU A 384 10.65 -24.87 -3.56
N ARG A 385 10.33 -25.54 -4.68
CA ARG A 385 10.91 -25.20 -5.99
C ARG A 385 10.29 -23.92 -6.53
N VAL A 386 11.09 -22.87 -6.61
CA VAL A 386 10.70 -21.61 -7.23
C VAL A 386 11.00 -21.67 -8.73
N LEU A 387 9.97 -21.45 -9.54
CA LEU A 387 10.05 -21.53 -11.00
C LEU A 387 10.15 -20.12 -11.60
N PRO A 388 11.18 -19.81 -12.41
CA PRO A 388 11.25 -18.54 -13.13
C PRO A 388 10.14 -18.45 -14.19
N GLN A 389 9.69 -17.24 -14.50
CA GLN A 389 8.74 -16.98 -15.59
C GLN A 389 9.29 -17.50 -16.93
N ARG A 390 10.57 -17.21 -17.23
CA ARG A 390 11.30 -17.80 -18.37
C ARG A 390 12.14 -18.98 -17.88
N ARG A 391 11.49 -20.12 -17.65
CA ARG A 391 12.13 -21.36 -17.16
C ARG A 391 12.49 -22.39 -18.21
N PHE A 392 12.02 -22.24 -19.44
CA PHE A 392 12.28 -23.19 -20.52
C PHE A 392 13.39 -22.69 -21.43
N PHE A 393 14.44 -23.51 -21.59
CA PHE A 393 15.44 -23.34 -22.65
C PHE A 393 15.15 -24.30 -23.80
N PRO A 394 15.47 -23.91 -25.05
CA PRO A 394 15.25 -24.77 -26.22
C PRO A 394 16.01 -26.10 -26.09
N ALA A 395 15.54 -27.12 -26.81
CA ALA A 395 16.17 -28.45 -26.83
C ALA A 395 17.59 -28.41 -27.39
N GLU A 396 17.82 -27.54 -28.37
CA GLU A 396 19.09 -27.33 -29.07
C GLU A 396 19.49 -25.85 -29.01
N PRO A 397 20.02 -25.36 -27.88
CA PRO A 397 20.59 -24.03 -27.82
C PRO A 397 21.91 -23.99 -28.63
N PRO A 398 22.33 -22.81 -29.15
CA PRO A 398 23.61 -22.68 -29.84
C PRO A 398 24.76 -23.23 -28.97
N PRO A 399 25.63 -24.11 -29.49
CA PRO A 399 26.72 -24.69 -28.72
C PRO A 399 27.59 -23.62 -28.05
N GLY A 400 27.87 -23.80 -26.75
CA GLY A 400 28.70 -22.87 -25.98
C GLY A 400 28.03 -21.56 -25.54
N ALA A 401 26.83 -21.21 -26.04
CA ALA A 401 26.13 -20.00 -25.64
C ALA A 401 25.43 -20.17 -24.29
N TRP A 402 25.60 -19.18 -23.41
CA TRP A 402 24.89 -19.12 -22.14
C TRP A 402 23.49 -18.53 -22.33
N LEU A 403 22.49 -19.31 -21.97
CA LEU A 403 21.12 -18.85 -21.81
C LEU A 403 20.88 -18.45 -20.36
N ALA A 404 19.89 -17.58 -20.13
CA ALA A 404 19.53 -17.08 -18.83
C ALA A 404 18.01 -17.14 -18.61
N SER A 405 17.60 -17.55 -17.41
CA SER A 405 16.22 -17.47 -16.98
C SER A 405 15.80 -16.03 -16.73
N SER A 406 14.50 -15.80 -16.52
CA SER A 406 14.07 -14.55 -15.89
C SER A 406 14.62 -14.46 -14.46
N PRO A 407 14.75 -13.24 -13.89
CA PRO A 407 15.12 -13.07 -12.49
C PRO A 407 14.13 -13.74 -11.53
N LEU A 408 14.64 -14.11 -10.36
CA LEU A 408 13.94 -14.72 -9.23
C LEU A 408 14.26 -13.86 -7.99
N VAL A 409 13.24 -13.51 -7.22
CA VAL A 409 13.42 -12.84 -5.93
C VAL A 409 13.37 -13.90 -4.83
N ALA A 410 14.38 -13.89 -3.95
CA ALA A 410 14.45 -14.79 -2.81
C ALA A 410 13.60 -14.25 -1.66
N ARG A 411 12.30 -14.57 -1.62
CA ARG A 411 11.49 -14.28 -0.42
C ARG A 411 11.77 -15.34 0.66
N GLU A 412 11.81 -14.89 1.90
CA GLU A 412 12.09 -15.70 3.10
C GLU A 412 11.11 -16.86 3.27
#